data_AF-A0A440WLB6-F1
#
_entry.id   AF-A0A440WLB6-F1
#
_cell.length_a   1.000
_cell.length_b   1.000
_cell.length_c   1.000
_cell.angle_alpha   90.00
_cell.angle_beta   90.00
_cell.angle_gamma   90.00
#
_symmetry.space_group_name_H-M   'P 1'
#
loop_
_entity.id
_entity.type
_entity.pdbx_description
1 polymer ?
#
loop_
_entity_poly.entity_id
_entity_poly.type
_entity_poly.pdbx_seq_one_letter_code
_entity_poly.pdbx_strand_id
1 'polypeptide(L)'
;MIKTTTTATTSKPKAKAKAETAKAKPKAEPKKQPARGKKKPAGKASPPVAPKPAPKPEPAPQPKPAEGNRGGASPKLTERDVPRVIAMLRQCGGIKTVAAEKLNVGRTTLYAFLNEHPEIQEADSEIADELLDVAEGQVVIALRSGDLQTVRWYLELKGKDRGYVRRVEQTGKNGGPVETQARANPKDYTDEELDLLIAAAQRRKAAEAQG
;
A
#
# COMPACT_ATOMS: atom_id res chain seq x y z
N MET A 1 -63.11 28.89 13.42
CA MET A 1 -62.27 30.08 13.18
C MET A 1 -61.10 29.65 12.30
N ILE A 2 -61.18 29.89 10.98
CA ILE A 2 -60.23 30.64 10.11
C ILE A 2 -58.73 30.35 10.38
N LYS A 3 -57.85 29.93 9.44
CA LYS A 3 -57.87 29.59 8.00
C LYS A 3 -56.50 28.94 7.68
N THR A 4 -56.48 27.96 6.78
CA THR A 4 -55.29 27.42 6.08
C THR A 4 -54.73 28.46 5.10
N THR A 5 -53.40 28.61 5.01
CA THR A 5 -52.79 29.16 3.78
C THR A 5 -51.39 28.58 3.52
N THR A 6 -51.35 27.76 2.48
CA THR A 6 -50.21 27.37 1.64
C THR A 6 -49.61 28.58 0.92
N THR A 7 -48.28 28.66 0.81
CA THR A 7 -47.62 29.33 -0.33
C THR A 7 -46.34 28.61 -0.74
N ALA A 8 -46.42 27.92 -1.87
CA ALA A 8 -45.29 27.66 -2.76
C ALA A 8 -45.01 28.92 -3.60
N THR A 9 -43.76 29.19 -3.97
CA THR A 9 -43.44 30.09 -5.07
C THR A 9 -42.23 29.56 -5.85
N THR A 10 -42.55 29.11 -7.05
CA THR A 10 -41.69 28.86 -8.20
C THR A 10 -41.13 30.17 -8.76
N SER A 11 -39.87 30.19 -9.20
CA SER A 11 -39.43 31.08 -10.30
C SER A 11 -38.22 30.49 -11.04
N LYS A 12 -38.45 30.20 -12.33
CA LYS A 12 -37.53 29.68 -13.35
C LYS A 12 -36.50 30.73 -13.83
N PRO A 13 -35.47 30.32 -14.60
CA PRO A 13 -34.23 31.07 -14.85
C PRO A 13 -34.31 31.98 -16.08
N LYS A 14 -33.33 32.89 -16.22
CA LYS A 14 -33.15 33.71 -17.43
C LYS A 14 -31.69 33.66 -17.90
N ALA A 15 -31.49 32.97 -19.02
CA ALA A 15 -30.31 33.07 -19.86
C ALA A 15 -30.38 34.36 -20.71
N LYS A 16 -29.26 35.04 -20.91
CA LYS A 16 -28.98 35.85 -22.10
C LYS A 16 -27.48 35.83 -22.40
N ALA A 17 -27.16 35.42 -23.62
CA ALA A 17 -25.85 35.49 -24.25
C ALA A 17 -25.64 36.84 -24.98
N LYS A 18 -24.38 37.28 -25.07
CA LYS A 18 -23.72 38.03 -26.19
C LYS A 18 -22.26 38.27 -25.75
N ALA A 19 -21.28 37.60 -26.34
CA ALA A 19 -20.58 37.91 -27.59
C ALA A 19 -19.49 38.99 -27.44
N GLU A 20 -18.24 38.49 -27.44
CA GLU A 20 -17.06 38.96 -28.20
C GLU A 20 -16.53 40.39 -28.00
N THR A 21 -15.27 40.48 -27.53
CA THR A 21 -14.19 41.13 -28.30
C THR A 21 -12.84 40.95 -27.62
N ALA A 22 -11.89 40.45 -28.41
CA ALA A 22 -10.47 40.45 -28.12
C ALA A 22 -9.91 41.89 -28.17
N LYS A 23 -9.01 42.24 -27.25
CA LYS A 23 -7.91 43.15 -27.59
C LYS A 23 -6.69 42.97 -26.68
N ALA A 24 -5.57 42.88 -27.38
CA ALA A 24 -4.22 42.67 -26.92
C ALA A 24 -3.71 43.73 -25.92
N LYS A 25 -2.82 43.28 -25.02
CA LYS A 25 -1.95 44.13 -24.21
C LYS A 25 -0.52 44.00 -24.77
N PRO A 26 0.18 45.09 -25.11
CA PRO A 26 1.52 45.00 -25.69
C PRO A 26 2.61 44.92 -24.61
N LYS A 27 3.56 44.01 -24.87
CA LYS A 27 5.03 44.08 -24.73
C LYS A 27 5.64 44.95 -23.60
N ALA A 28 6.37 44.30 -22.70
CA ALA A 28 7.50 44.90 -21.97
C ALA A 28 8.57 43.82 -21.64
N GLU A 29 9.67 43.81 -22.40
CA GLU A 29 10.99 43.25 -22.04
C GLU A 29 11.90 44.42 -21.60
N PRO A 30 13.12 44.21 -21.07
CA PRO A 30 13.55 43.39 -19.94
C PRO A 30 14.24 44.29 -18.88
N LYS A 31 14.08 44.01 -17.57
CA LYS A 31 14.80 44.78 -16.55
C LYS A 31 16.22 44.23 -16.35
N LYS A 32 17.20 45.11 -16.65
CA LYS A 32 18.65 44.96 -16.45
C LYS A 32 19.01 44.52 -15.02
N GLN A 33 19.95 43.58 -14.92
CA GLN A 33 20.68 43.25 -13.69
C GLN A 33 21.58 44.43 -13.29
N PRO A 34 21.63 44.85 -12.00
CA PRO A 34 22.70 45.68 -11.52
C PRO A 34 23.85 44.85 -10.94
N ALA A 35 25.03 45.45 -11.05
CA ALA A 35 26.33 44.84 -11.02
C ALA A 35 26.83 44.39 -9.63
N ARG A 36 27.80 43.48 -9.70
CA ARG A 36 28.57 42.86 -8.63
C ARG A 36 29.40 43.89 -7.84
N GLY A 37 29.00 44.17 -6.60
CA GLY A 37 29.82 44.88 -5.61
C GLY A 37 30.46 43.92 -4.62
N LYS A 38 31.79 43.88 -4.55
CA LYS A 38 32.56 43.19 -3.49
C LYS A 38 32.73 44.15 -2.30
N LYS A 39 32.47 43.70 -1.06
CA LYS A 39 33.22 44.09 0.16
C LYS A 39 32.88 43.22 1.40
N LYS A 40 33.94 42.53 1.87
CA LYS A 40 34.38 41.97 3.18
C LYS A 40 33.43 41.54 4.33
N PRO A 41 33.88 40.59 5.19
CA PRO A 41 33.04 39.72 6.00
C PRO A 41 32.88 40.22 7.44
N ALA A 42 31.72 39.96 8.05
CA ALA A 42 31.55 40.01 9.50
C ALA A 42 30.30 39.22 9.93
N GLY A 43 30.46 38.41 10.99
CA GLY A 43 29.36 37.83 11.76
C GLY A 43 29.17 36.32 11.58
N LYS A 44 29.86 35.52 12.40
CA LYS A 44 29.49 34.12 12.64
C LYS A 44 28.07 34.08 13.21
N ALA A 45 27.10 33.63 12.41
CA ALA A 45 25.83 33.14 12.92
C ALA A 45 26.06 31.69 13.37
N SER A 46 25.79 31.41 14.64
CA SER A 46 25.79 30.05 15.19
C SER A 46 24.86 29.15 14.38
N PRO A 47 25.25 27.90 14.06
CA PRO A 47 24.37 26.98 13.36
C PRO A 47 23.12 26.71 14.22
N PRO A 48 21.93 26.54 13.62
CA PRO A 48 20.76 26.09 14.37
C PRO A 48 21.09 24.75 15.02
N VAL A 49 20.85 24.66 16.33
CA VAL A 49 21.02 23.45 17.13
C VAL A 49 20.20 22.36 16.46
N ALA A 50 20.88 21.40 15.85
CA ALA A 50 20.25 20.18 15.37
C ALA A 50 19.51 19.54 16.55
N PRO A 51 18.23 19.14 16.41
CA PRO A 51 17.60 18.34 17.44
C PRO A 51 18.46 17.10 17.65
N LYS A 52 18.91 16.89 18.90
CA LYS A 52 19.64 15.68 19.27
C LYS A 52 18.84 14.48 18.75
N PRO A 53 19.44 13.54 18.01
CA PRO A 53 18.76 12.30 17.69
C PRO A 53 18.33 11.68 19.03
N ALA A 54 17.05 11.31 19.11
CA ALA A 54 16.57 10.48 20.20
C ALA A 54 17.54 9.29 20.35
N PRO A 55 17.93 8.92 21.59
CA PRO A 55 18.79 7.77 21.78
C PRO A 55 18.12 6.59 21.08
N LYS A 56 18.83 5.98 20.13
CA LYS A 56 18.44 4.67 19.62
C LYS A 56 18.20 3.82 20.86
N PRO A 57 17.05 3.14 20.99
CA PRO A 57 16.92 2.16 22.06
C PRO A 57 18.12 1.23 21.92
N GLU A 58 18.92 1.12 23.00
CA GLU A 58 19.98 0.13 23.05
C GLU A 58 19.37 -1.19 22.59
N PRO A 59 20.04 -1.93 21.68
CA PRO A 59 19.56 -3.23 21.29
C PRO A 59 19.44 -4.04 22.58
N ALA A 60 18.20 -4.37 22.96
CA ALA A 60 17.93 -5.31 24.03
C ALA A 60 18.86 -6.52 23.82
N PRO A 61 19.50 -7.03 24.88
CA PRO A 61 20.53 -8.06 24.75
C PRO A 61 19.95 -9.19 23.91
N GLN A 62 20.51 -9.36 22.70
CA GLN A 62 20.13 -10.44 21.82
C GLN A 62 20.34 -11.72 22.65
N PRO A 63 19.30 -12.54 22.87
CA PRO A 63 19.52 -13.84 23.47
C PRO A 63 20.51 -14.56 22.56
N LYS A 64 21.65 -14.97 23.13
CA LYS A 64 22.67 -15.78 22.44
C LYS A 64 21.93 -16.92 21.73
N PRO A 65 22.29 -17.26 20.48
CA PRO A 65 21.64 -18.35 19.77
C PRO A 65 21.74 -19.60 20.65
N ALA A 66 20.58 -20.08 21.12
CA ALA A 66 20.51 -21.35 21.82
C ALA A 66 21.02 -22.40 20.85
N GLU A 67 22.11 -23.05 21.24
CA GLU A 67 22.80 -24.05 20.44
C GLU A 67 21.83 -25.17 20.09
N GLY A 68 21.38 -25.18 18.83
CA GLY A 68 20.38 -26.12 18.34
C GLY A 68 20.93 -27.54 18.43
N ASN A 69 20.36 -28.34 19.33
CA ASN A 69 20.65 -29.77 19.47
C ASN A 69 20.19 -30.51 18.20
N ARG A 70 21.06 -30.55 17.18
CA ARG A 70 20.87 -31.30 15.93
C ARG A 70 21.12 -32.79 16.20
N GLY A 71 20.20 -33.47 16.87
CA GLY A 71 20.38 -34.92 17.09
C GLY A 71 19.36 -35.68 17.94
N GLY A 72 18.26 -35.06 18.37
CA GLY A 72 17.19 -35.75 19.10
C GLY A 72 15.92 -35.92 18.26
N ALA A 73 15.19 -37.02 18.43
CA ALA A 73 13.84 -37.15 17.89
C ALA A 73 12.96 -36.04 18.48
N SER A 74 12.41 -35.18 17.61
CA SER A 74 11.50 -34.12 18.03
C SER A 74 10.32 -34.71 18.81
N PRO A 75 9.91 -34.11 19.95
CA PRO A 75 8.72 -34.55 20.67
C PRO A 75 7.50 -34.57 19.74
N LYS A 76 6.70 -35.63 19.82
CA LYS A 76 5.41 -35.67 19.14
C LYS A 76 4.42 -34.80 19.92
N LEU A 77 3.87 -33.79 19.26
CA LEU A 77 2.76 -33.00 19.78
C LEU A 77 1.51 -33.88 19.80
N THR A 78 0.74 -33.79 20.88
CA THR A 78 -0.53 -34.49 21.06
C THR A 78 -1.64 -33.50 21.37
N GLU A 79 -2.90 -33.91 21.34
CA GLU A 79 -4.05 -33.05 21.69
C GLU A 79 -3.91 -32.36 23.06
N ARG A 80 -3.20 -33.00 24.01
CA ARG A 80 -2.95 -32.41 25.34
C ARG A 80 -2.01 -31.21 25.30
N ASP A 81 -1.21 -31.07 24.25
CA ASP A 81 -0.26 -29.98 24.06
C ASP A 81 -0.90 -28.74 23.42
N VAL A 82 -2.16 -28.81 22.96
CA VAL A 82 -2.86 -27.67 22.34
C VAL A 82 -2.77 -26.41 23.21
N PRO A 83 -3.12 -26.42 24.52
CA PRO A 83 -3.07 -25.20 25.34
C PRO A 83 -1.63 -24.67 25.50
N ARG A 84 -0.66 -25.60 25.54
CA ARG A 84 0.77 -25.26 25.63
C ARG A 84 1.23 -24.57 24.35
N VAL A 85 0.83 -25.06 23.18
CA VAL A 85 1.16 -24.46 21.89
C VAL A 85 0.55 -23.07 21.77
N ILE A 86 -0.73 -22.91 22.10
CA ILE A 86 -1.41 -21.60 22.09
C ILE A 86 -0.68 -20.60 22.99
N ALA A 87 -0.38 -21.00 24.24
CA ALA A 87 0.34 -20.13 25.18
C ALA A 87 1.72 -19.71 24.64
N MET A 88 2.45 -20.62 23.98
CA MET A 88 3.74 -20.29 23.38
C MET A 88 3.60 -19.38 22.16
N LEU A 89 2.57 -19.56 21.33
CA LEU A 89 2.28 -18.65 20.21
C LEU A 89 1.98 -17.24 20.71
N ARG A 90 1.17 -17.09 21.77
CA ARG A 90 0.89 -15.79 22.40
C ARG A 90 2.17 -15.12 22.88
N GLN A 91 3.03 -15.86 23.58
CA GLN A 91 4.33 -15.33 24.06
C GLN A 91 5.30 -14.94 22.92
N CYS A 92 5.14 -15.53 21.74
CA CYS A 92 5.99 -15.26 20.58
C CYS A 92 5.35 -14.26 19.60
N GLY A 93 4.17 -13.70 19.91
CA GLY A 93 3.44 -12.83 18.99
C GLY A 93 3.09 -13.51 17.67
N GLY A 94 2.73 -14.81 17.71
CA GLY A 94 2.37 -15.57 16.51
C GLY A 94 3.55 -16.00 15.63
N ILE A 95 4.80 -15.69 16.00
CA ILE A 95 5.98 -16.07 15.23
C ILE A 95 6.25 -17.57 15.40
N LYS A 96 5.75 -18.36 14.46
CA LYS A 96 5.78 -19.84 14.48
C LYS A 96 7.19 -20.43 14.53
N THR A 97 8.17 -19.78 13.90
CA THR A 97 9.57 -20.23 13.94
C THR A 97 10.14 -20.15 15.36
N VAL A 98 9.95 -19.02 16.03
CA VAL A 98 10.38 -18.79 17.42
C VAL A 98 9.62 -19.70 18.37
N ALA A 99 8.32 -19.90 18.15
CA ALA A 99 7.52 -20.82 18.94
C ALA A 99 8.01 -22.27 18.81
N ALA A 100 8.32 -22.74 17.59
CA ALA A 100 8.85 -24.08 17.34
C ALA A 100 10.19 -24.31 18.06
N GLU A 101 11.09 -23.32 18.01
CA GLU A 101 12.36 -23.35 18.73
C GLU A 101 12.16 -23.43 20.25
N LYS A 102 11.29 -22.58 20.83
CA LYS A 102 11.00 -22.59 22.27
C LYS A 102 10.29 -23.86 22.74
N LEU A 103 9.48 -24.47 21.87
CA LEU A 103 8.82 -25.75 22.13
C LEU A 103 9.73 -26.96 21.89
N ASN A 104 10.92 -26.75 21.31
CA ASN A 104 11.85 -27.79 20.88
C ASN A 104 11.19 -28.81 19.92
N VAL A 105 10.38 -28.31 18.98
CA VAL A 105 9.69 -29.11 17.95
C VAL A 105 10.16 -28.68 16.56
N GLY A 106 10.14 -29.61 15.61
CA GLY A 106 10.42 -29.27 14.21
C GLY A 106 9.35 -28.31 13.66
N ARG A 107 9.76 -27.31 12.86
CA ARG A 107 8.82 -26.37 12.23
C ARG A 107 7.70 -27.09 11.48
N THR A 108 8.06 -28.08 10.65
CA THR A 108 7.08 -28.88 9.87
C THR A 108 6.08 -29.59 10.78
N THR A 109 6.52 -30.12 11.91
CA THR A 109 5.66 -30.76 12.91
C THR A 109 4.69 -29.76 13.52
N LEU A 110 5.17 -28.56 13.88
CA LEU A 110 4.30 -27.51 14.39
C LEU A 110 3.26 -27.08 13.34
N TYR A 111 3.66 -26.86 12.08
CA TYR A 111 2.71 -26.50 11.02
C TYR A 111 1.65 -27.58 10.77
N ALA A 112 2.03 -28.86 10.76
CA ALA A 112 1.07 -29.96 10.65
C ALA A 112 0.06 -29.93 11.80
N PHE A 113 0.56 -29.78 13.04
CA PHE A 113 -0.28 -29.69 14.23
C PHE A 113 -1.23 -28.49 14.20
N LEU A 114 -0.77 -27.31 13.75
CA LEU A 114 -1.61 -26.13 13.59
C LEU A 114 -2.74 -26.36 12.57
N ASN A 115 -2.47 -27.07 11.50
CA ASN A 115 -3.46 -27.34 10.45
C ASN A 115 -4.52 -28.37 10.89
N GLU A 116 -4.15 -29.28 11.78
CA GLU A 116 -5.03 -30.32 12.33
C GLU A 116 -5.97 -29.79 13.43
N HIS A 117 -5.57 -28.72 14.14
CA HIS A 117 -6.32 -28.19 15.29
C HIS A 117 -6.91 -26.81 15.01
N PRO A 118 -8.23 -26.70 14.71
CA PRO A 118 -8.87 -25.41 14.37
C PRO A 118 -8.84 -24.40 15.52
N GLU A 119 -8.89 -24.87 16.77
CA GLU A 119 -8.78 -24.01 17.97
C GLU A 119 -7.45 -23.25 18.06
N ILE A 120 -6.36 -23.82 17.53
CA ILE A 120 -5.07 -23.11 17.48
C ILE A 120 -5.06 -22.08 16.36
N GLN A 121 -5.78 -22.33 15.26
CA GLN A 121 -5.91 -21.38 14.14
C GLN A 121 -6.73 -20.15 14.55
N GLU A 122 -7.79 -20.36 15.32
CA GLU A 122 -8.57 -19.28 15.90
C GLU A 122 -7.70 -18.43 16.84
N ALA A 123 -7.00 -19.06 17.79
CA ALA A 123 -6.08 -18.36 18.67
C ALA A 123 -4.94 -17.64 17.91
N ASP A 124 -4.42 -18.22 16.83
CA ASP A 124 -3.39 -17.59 15.99
C ASP A 124 -3.91 -16.34 15.26
N SER A 125 -5.18 -16.37 14.85
CA SER A 125 -5.84 -15.21 14.22
C SER A 125 -6.05 -14.09 15.24
N GLU A 126 -6.52 -14.42 16.45
CA GLU A 126 -6.62 -13.45 17.55
C GLU A 126 -5.26 -12.81 17.89
N ILE A 127 -4.20 -13.61 17.96
CA ILE A 127 -2.83 -13.11 18.20
C ILE A 127 -2.38 -12.17 17.09
N ALA A 128 -2.73 -12.46 15.84
CA ALA A 128 -2.39 -11.60 14.71
C ALA A 128 -3.10 -10.24 14.83
N ASP A 129 -4.38 -10.22 15.20
CA ASP A 129 -5.14 -8.99 15.43
C ASP A 129 -4.58 -8.20 16.62
N GLU A 130 -4.27 -8.85 17.75
CA GLU A 130 -3.60 -8.22 18.90
C GLU A 130 -2.26 -7.58 18.51
N LEU A 131 -1.47 -8.25 17.66
CA LEU A 131 -0.18 -7.72 17.21
C LEU A 131 -0.35 -6.54 16.26
N LEU A 132 -1.40 -6.53 15.44
CA LEU A 132 -1.76 -5.38 14.61
C LEU A 132 -2.12 -4.17 15.47
N ASP A 133 -2.93 -4.34 16.52
CA ASP A 133 -3.26 -3.26 17.46
C ASP A 133 -2.01 -2.66 18.12
N VAL A 134 -1.04 -3.51 18.51
CA VAL A 134 0.25 -3.06 19.04
C VAL A 134 1.01 -2.24 18.00
N ALA A 135 1.05 -2.69 16.74
CA ALA A 135 1.71 -1.97 15.65
C ALA A 135 1.03 -0.62 15.37
N GLU A 136 -0.30 -0.55 15.41
CA GLU A 136 -1.04 0.71 15.30
C GLU A 136 -0.68 1.68 16.44
N GLY A 137 -0.56 1.18 17.67
CA GLY A 137 -0.06 1.95 18.79
C GLY A 137 1.34 2.53 18.54
N GLN A 138 2.26 1.74 17.99
CA GLN A 138 3.60 2.21 17.63
C GLN A 138 3.58 3.29 16.55
N VAL A 139 2.71 3.17 15.55
CA VAL A 139 2.50 4.23 14.55
C VAL A 139 2.08 5.53 15.23
N VAL A 140 1.13 5.49 16.16
CA VAL A 140 0.68 6.69 16.90
C VAL A 140 1.83 7.32 17.70
N ILE A 141 2.66 6.50 18.35
CA ILE A 141 3.84 6.97 19.09
C ILE A 141 4.84 7.65 18.14
N ALA A 142 5.15 7.04 16.99
CA ALA A 142 6.06 7.58 15.99
C ALA A 142 5.54 8.90 15.37
N LEU A 143 4.23 9.02 15.15
CA LEU A 143 3.61 10.27 14.72
C LEU A 143 3.78 11.38 15.77
N ARG A 144 3.56 11.06 17.04
CA ARG A 144 3.71 12.02 18.15
C ARG A 144 5.17 12.42 18.39
N SER A 145 6.12 11.52 18.15
CA SER A 145 7.56 11.83 18.26
C SER A 145 8.10 12.64 17.08
N GLY A 146 7.32 12.82 16.02
CA GLY A 146 7.69 13.62 14.86
C GLY A 146 8.54 12.86 13.85
N ASP A 147 8.47 11.53 13.80
CA ASP A 147 9.10 10.75 12.72
C ASP A 147 8.49 11.12 11.36
N LEU A 148 9.19 11.95 10.59
CA LEU A 148 8.70 12.47 9.32
C LEU A 148 8.42 11.38 8.29
N GLN A 149 9.10 10.23 8.38
CA GLN A 149 8.84 9.10 7.49
C GLN A 149 7.45 8.50 7.77
N THR A 150 7.15 8.21 9.04
CA THR A 150 5.81 7.71 9.45
C THR A 150 4.73 8.76 9.20
N VAL A 151 4.99 10.04 9.47
CA VAL A 151 4.03 11.14 9.18
C VAL A 151 3.69 11.18 7.70
N ARG A 152 4.71 11.14 6.82
CA ARG A 152 4.50 11.12 5.37
C ARG A 152 3.69 9.91 4.94
N TRP A 153 4.09 8.72 5.38
CA TRP A 153 3.41 7.46 5.06
C TRP A 153 1.94 7.49 5.50
N TYR A 154 1.67 7.95 6.73
CA TYR A 154 0.31 8.04 7.27
C TYR A 154 -0.57 8.98 6.44
N LEU A 155 -0.05 10.15 6.04
CA LEU A 155 -0.79 11.11 5.20
C LEU A 155 -1.06 10.56 3.80
N GLU A 156 -0.09 9.88 3.19
CA GLU A 156 -0.26 9.26 1.86
C GLU A 156 -1.34 8.16 1.86
N LEU A 157 -1.59 7.50 3.01
CA LEU A 157 -2.59 6.46 3.16
C LEU A 157 -3.95 6.99 3.61
N LYS A 158 -3.98 7.73 4.72
CA LYS A 158 -5.22 8.18 5.40
C LYS A 158 -5.63 9.61 5.05
N GLY A 159 -4.72 10.46 4.56
CA GLY A 159 -4.98 11.85 4.20
C GLY A 159 -5.37 12.08 2.74
N LYS A 160 -5.72 11.02 1.99
CA LYS A 160 -6.06 11.13 0.55
C LYS A 160 -7.26 12.04 0.30
N ASP A 161 -8.25 11.99 1.19
CA ASP A 161 -9.42 12.86 1.21
C ASP A 161 -9.05 14.35 1.38
N ARG A 162 -7.92 14.64 2.03
CA ARG A 162 -7.35 15.97 2.22
C ARG A 162 -6.35 16.39 1.13
N GLY A 163 -6.20 15.59 0.08
CA GLY A 163 -5.32 15.88 -1.04
C GLY A 163 -3.87 15.40 -0.90
N TYR A 164 -3.56 14.57 0.10
CA TYR A 164 -2.24 13.92 0.22
C TYR A 164 -2.12 12.71 -0.73
N VAL A 165 -2.33 12.95 -2.02
CA VAL A 165 -2.18 11.94 -3.07
C VAL A 165 -1.12 12.37 -4.06
N ARG A 166 -0.30 11.42 -4.52
CA ARG A 166 0.66 11.68 -5.60
C ARG A 166 -0.02 11.42 -6.94
N ARG A 167 0.14 12.37 -7.87
CA ARG A 167 -0.28 12.18 -9.26
C ARG A 167 0.67 11.16 -9.91
N VAL A 168 0.09 10.11 -10.48
CA VAL A 168 0.81 9.14 -11.29
C VAL A 168 0.29 9.29 -12.72
N GLU A 169 1.18 9.56 -13.67
CA GLU A 169 0.87 9.52 -15.10
C GLU A 169 1.33 8.16 -15.64
N GLN A 170 0.40 7.35 -16.14
CA GLN A 170 0.72 6.11 -16.84
C GLN A 170 0.68 6.37 -18.34
N THR A 171 1.84 6.18 -18.99
CA THR A 171 1.99 6.32 -20.45
C THR A 171 2.63 5.07 -21.02
N GLY A 172 2.39 4.82 -22.31
CA GLY A 172 3.10 3.79 -23.07
C GLY A 172 4.56 4.17 -23.34
N LYS A 173 5.21 3.34 -24.16
CA LYS A 173 6.62 3.52 -24.51
C LYS A 173 6.84 4.93 -25.08
N ASN A 174 7.85 5.63 -24.56
CA ASN A 174 8.21 7.00 -24.96
C ASN A 174 7.07 8.03 -24.81
N GLY A 175 6.17 7.86 -23.83
CA GLY A 175 5.03 8.77 -23.65
C GLY A 175 3.87 8.53 -24.62
N GLY A 176 3.95 7.45 -25.41
CA GLY A 176 2.90 7.07 -26.35
C GLY A 176 1.66 6.45 -25.68
N PRO A 177 0.67 6.02 -26.47
CA PRO A 177 -0.49 5.28 -25.97
C PRO A 177 -0.09 3.98 -25.26
N VAL A 178 -0.84 3.58 -24.24
CA VAL A 178 -0.65 2.28 -23.58
C VAL A 178 -1.07 1.17 -24.55
N GLU A 179 -0.11 0.36 -24.99
CA GLU A 179 -0.37 -0.80 -25.83
C GLU A 179 -0.79 -2.00 -24.97
N THR A 180 -1.99 -2.52 -25.18
CA THR A 180 -2.48 -3.74 -24.52
C THR A 180 -2.55 -4.88 -25.52
N GLN A 181 -1.84 -5.98 -25.25
CA GLN A 181 -2.00 -7.22 -26.01
C GLN A 181 -3.10 -8.06 -25.39
N ALA A 182 -4.32 -7.96 -25.93
CA ALA A 182 -5.37 -8.91 -25.61
C ALA A 182 -5.11 -10.21 -26.38
N ARG A 183 -4.81 -11.30 -25.67
CA ARG A 183 -4.85 -12.64 -26.28
C ARG A 183 -6.31 -13.09 -26.28
N ALA A 184 -6.82 -13.43 -27.45
CA ALA A 184 -8.13 -14.07 -27.58
C ALA A 184 -8.11 -15.38 -26.78
N ASN A 185 -9.00 -15.50 -25.80
CA ASN A 185 -9.18 -16.74 -25.06
C ASN A 185 -10.27 -17.56 -25.77
N PRO A 186 -10.01 -18.82 -26.17
CA PRO A 186 -10.99 -19.65 -26.87
C PRO A 186 -12.31 -19.84 -26.12
N LYS A 187 -12.31 -19.68 -24.79
CA LYS A 187 -13.51 -19.79 -23.95
C LYS A 187 -14.46 -18.60 -24.06
N ASP A 188 -13.99 -17.48 -24.60
CA ASP A 188 -14.80 -16.25 -24.74
C ASP A 188 -15.63 -16.27 -26.04
N TYR A 189 -15.44 -17.28 -26.89
CA TYR A 189 -16.17 -17.49 -28.14
C TYR A 189 -17.12 -18.68 -27.99
N THR A 190 -18.28 -18.59 -28.61
CA THR A 190 -19.18 -19.73 -28.75
C THR A 190 -18.59 -20.75 -29.73
N ASP A 191 -19.02 -22.01 -29.62
CA ASP A 191 -18.56 -23.07 -30.53
C ASP A 191 -18.86 -22.74 -32.00
N GLU A 192 -20.02 -22.11 -32.25
CA GLU A 192 -20.42 -21.64 -33.59
C GLU A 192 -19.46 -20.55 -34.14
N GLU A 193 -19.07 -19.59 -33.30
CA GLU A 193 -18.11 -18.55 -33.68
C GLU A 193 -16.70 -19.10 -33.90
N LEU A 194 -16.30 -20.10 -33.11
CA LEU A 194 -15.02 -20.78 -33.24
C LEU A 194 -14.93 -21.56 -34.55
N ASP A 195 -16.00 -22.27 -34.93
CA ASP A 195 -16.09 -23.00 -36.20
C ASP A 195 -15.99 -22.06 -37.40
N LEU A 196 -16.66 -20.91 -37.35
CA LEU A 196 -16.55 -19.88 -38.39
C LEU A 196 -15.11 -19.34 -38.52
N LEU A 197 -14.42 -19.12 -37.41
CA LEU A 197 -13.02 -18.68 -37.40
C LEU A 197 -12.07 -19.74 -37.96
N ILE A 198 -12.26 -21.00 -37.59
CA ILE A 198 -11.45 -22.13 -38.09
C ILE A 198 -11.65 -22.29 -39.60
N ALA A 199 -12.90 -22.25 -40.08
CA ALA A 199 -13.20 -22.35 -41.51
C ALA A 199 -12.57 -21.19 -42.31
N ALA A 200 -12.62 -19.96 -41.77
CA ALA A 200 -11.97 -18.81 -42.38
C ALA A 200 -10.43 -18.96 -42.45
N ALA A 201 -9.81 -19.51 -41.40
CA ALA A 201 -8.37 -19.76 -41.37
C ALA A 201 -7.94 -20.84 -42.39
N GLN A 202 -8.72 -21.91 -42.52
CA GLN A 202 -8.45 -22.99 -43.49
C GLN A 202 -8.52 -22.50 -44.94
N ARG A 203 -9.51 -21.65 -45.28
CA ARG A 203 -9.63 -21.05 -46.62
C ARG A 203 -8.42 -20.20 -46.99
N ARG A 204 -7.91 -19.40 -46.04
CA ARG A 204 -6.70 -18.58 -46.26
C ARG A 204 -5.47 -19.44 -46.50
N LYS A 205 -5.26 -20.47 -45.67
CA LYS A 205 -4.14 -21.40 -45.82
C LYS A 205 -4.18 -22.16 -47.15
N ALA A 206 -5.37 -22.55 -47.60
CA ALA A 206 -5.54 -23.21 -48.90
C ALA A 206 -5.24 -22.27 -50.08
N ALA A 207 -5.61 -20.99 -49.99
CA ALA A 207 -5.30 -19.98 -50.99
C ALA A 207 -3.80 -19.64 -51.05
N GLU A 208 -3.14 -19.57 -49.90
CA GLU A 208 -1.68 -19.35 -49.80
C GLU A 208 -0.86 -20.54 -50.30
N ALA A 209 -1.40 -21.76 -50.27
CA ALA A 209 -0.74 -22.96 -50.78
C ALA A 209 -0.88 -23.14 -52.31
N GLN A 210 -1.73 -22.34 -52.96
CA GLN A 210 -2.02 -22.43 -54.40
C GLN A 210 -1.44 -21.26 -55.21
N GLY A 211 -0.85 -20.25 -54.55
CA GLY A 211 -0.09 -19.16 -55.16
C GLY A 211 1.41 -19.35 -54.97
#